data_AF-A0A2S0JU29-F1
#
_entry.id   AF-A0A2S0JU29-F1
#
_cell.length_a   1.000
_cell.length_b   1.000
_cell.length_c   1.000
_cell.angle_alpha   90.00
_cell.angle_beta   90.00
_cell.angle_gamma   90.00
#
_symmetry.space_group_name_H-M   'P 1'
#
loop_
_entity.id
_entity.type
_entity.pdbx_description
1 polymer ?
#
loop_
_entity_poly.entity_id
_entity_poly.type
_entity_poly.pdbx_seq_one_letter_code
_entity_poly.pdbx_strand_id
1 'polypeptide(L)' 'MKHVKVQNADYFKTYLTLVMEHREFSLQEAVDFMVESYFCNNIELYGKKPKQQFELAIQQLSA' A
#
# COMPACT_ATOMS: atom_id res chain seq x y z
N MET A 1 9.20 14.81 -19.93
CA MET A 1 9.01 13.53 -19.22
C MET A 1 7.82 13.67 -18.28
N LYS A 2 6.70 12.98 -18.57
CA LYS A 2 5.56 12.97 -17.65
C LYS A 2 5.92 12.05 -16.48
N HIS A 3 6.35 12.60 -15.35
CA HIS A 3 6.38 11.90 -14.06
C HIS A 3 4.94 11.62 -13.65
N VAL A 4 4.27 10.70 -14.34
CA VAL A 4 3.07 10.09 -13.81
C VAL A 4 3.58 9.31 -12.61
N LYS A 5 3.43 9.87 -11.41
CA LYS A 5 3.58 9.14 -10.14
C LYS A 5 2.52 8.05 -10.16
N VAL A 6 2.79 6.98 -10.91
CA VAL A 6 1.95 5.79 -10.88
C VAL A 6 2.19 5.23 -9.50
N GLN A 7 1.20 5.33 -8.63
CA GLN A 7 1.09 4.48 -7.45
C GLN A 7 0.93 3.05 -7.98
N ASN A 8 2.04 2.46 -8.41
CA ASN A 8 2.15 1.08 -8.87
C ASN A 8 2.36 0.19 -7.65
N ALA A 9 2.26 -1.12 -7.83
CA ALA A 9 2.47 -2.08 -6.76
C ALA A 9 3.83 -1.88 -6.06
N ASP A 10 4.89 -1.52 -6.79
CA ASP A 10 6.22 -1.29 -6.22
C ASP A 10 6.25 -0.15 -5.19
N TYR A 11 5.50 0.94 -5.44
CA TYR A 11 5.35 2.04 -4.49
C TYR A 11 4.71 1.55 -3.18
N PHE A 12 3.59 0.83 -3.28
CA PHE A 12 2.90 0.31 -2.11
C PHE A 12 3.72 -0.74 -1.38
N LYS A 13 4.45 -1.59 -2.11
CA LYS A 13 5.36 -2.58 -1.55
C LYS A 13 6.45 -1.91 -0.71
N THR A 14 7.10 -0.89 -1.26
CA THR A 14 8.14 -0.13 -0.54
C THR A 14 7.57 0.51 0.72
N TYR A 15 6.37 1.10 0.65
CA TYR A 15 5.76 1.73 1.81
C TYR A 15 5.35 0.71 2.89
N LEU A 16 4.72 -0.41 2.50
CA LEU A 16 4.38 -1.50 3.42
C LEU A 16 5.63 -2.04 4.11
N THR A 17 6.71 -2.30 3.38
CA THR A 17 7.98 -2.76 3.96
C THR A 17 8.55 -1.75 4.95
N LEU A 18 8.56 -0.45 4.61
CA LEU A 18 9.01 0.59 5.54
C LEU A 18 8.17 0.64 6.82
N VAL A 19 6.85 0.49 6.72
CA VAL A 19 5.96 0.48 7.88
C VAL A 19 6.22 -0.76 8.74
N MET A 20 6.37 -1.93 8.13
CA MET A 20 6.72 -3.17 8.82
C MET A 20 8.04 -3.05 9.57
N GLU A 21 9.10 -2.55 8.93
CA GLU A 21 10.43 -2.41 9.52
C GLU A 21 10.46 -1.35 10.64
N HIS A 22 9.89 -0.16 10.41
CA HIS A 22 10.00 0.95 11.36
C HIS A 22 9.07 0.82 12.57
N ARG A 23 7.96 0.09 12.43
CA ARG A 23 6.99 -0.10 13.52
C ARG A 23 7.00 -1.52 14.10
N GLU A 24 7.88 -2.38 13.58
CA GLU A 24 7.91 -3.82 13.90
C GLU A 24 6.53 -4.48 13.68
N PHE A 25 5.82 -4.03 12.64
CA PHE A 25 4.49 -4.51 12.29
C PHE A 25 4.57 -5.76 11.42
N SER A 26 3.63 -6.69 11.63
CA SER A 26 3.31 -7.71 10.64
C SER A 26 2.75 -7.07 9.37
N LEU A 27 2.71 -7.85 8.28
CA LEU A 27 2.13 -7.39 7.02
C LEU A 27 0.68 -6.91 7.20
N GLN A 28 -0.12 -7.61 7.99
CA GLN A 28 -1.52 -7.23 8.24
C GLN A 28 -1.61 -5.91 9.01
N GLU A 29 -0.80 -5.71 10.04
CA GLU A 29 -0.78 -4.46 10.81
C GLU A 29 -0.30 -3.28 9.95
N ALA A 30 0.66 -3.50 9.05
CA ALA A 30 1.09 -2.48 8.09
C ALA A 30 0.00 -2.13 7.07
N VAL A 31 -0.79 -3.11 6.63
CA VAL A 31 -1.96 -2.90 5.77
C VAL A 31 -3.02 -2.07 6.48
N ASP A 32 -3.40 -2.46 7.70
CA ASP A 32 -4.41 -1.76 8.49
C ASP A 32 -3.97 -0.30 8.76
N PHE A 33 -2.69 -0.10 9.12
CA PHE A 33 -2.11 1.21 9.29
C PHE A 33 -2.18 2.07 8.01
N MET A 34 -1.85 1.50 6.84
CA MET A 34 -1.95 2.24 5.59
C MET A 34 -3.40 2.51 5.18
N VAL A 35 -4.33 1.59 5.44
CA VAL A 35 -5.76 1.83 5.20
C VAL A 35 -6.27 2.99 6.05
N GLU A 36 -5.88 3.05 7.32
CA GLU A 36 -6.26 4.13 8.22
C GLU A 36 -5.58 5.45 7.84
N SER A 37 -4.25 5.46 7.67
CA SER A 37 -3.46 6.68 7.53
C SER A 37 -3.40 7.24 6.11
N TYR A 38 -3.27 6.37 5.10
CA TYR A 38 -3.14 6.77 3.70
C TYR A 38 -4.51 6.83 3.01
N PHE A 39 -5.33 5.79 3.22
CA PHE A 39 -6.65 5.71 2.59
C PHE A 39 -7.78 6.33 3.43
N CYS A 40 -7.50 6.89 4.61
CA CYS A 40 -8.50 7.49 5.50
C CYS A 40 -9.69 6.55 5.75
N ASN A 41 -9.42 5.26 5.96
CA ASN A 41 -10.40 4.18 6.09
C ASN A 41 -11.32 3.96 4.87
N ASN A 42 -10.99 4.54 3.71
CA ASN A 42 -11.81 4.43 2.52
C ASN A 42 -10.97 4.36 1.23
N ILE A 43 -10.45 3.16 0.97
CA ILE A 43 -9.67 2.84 -0.23
C ILE A 43 -10.47 3.00 -1.53
N GLU A 44 -11.80 2.87 -1.48
CA GLU A 44 -12.68 2.99 -2.66
C GLU A 44 -12.67 4.42 -3.24
N LEU A 45 -12.45 5.44 -2.40
CA LEU A 45 -12.41 6.84 -2.85
C LEU A 45 -11.23 7.15 -3.78
N TYR A 46 -10.16 6.35 -3.71
CA TYR A 46 -8.95 6.52 -4.53
C TYR A 46 -9.08 5.87 -5.91
N GLY A 47 -10.21 5.18 -6.16
CA GLY A 47 -10.51 4.53 -7.42
C GLY A 47 -9.91 3.14 -7.57
N LYS A 48 -10.34 2.43 -8.62
CA LYS A 48 -10.03 1.01 -8.82
C LYS A 48 -8.53 0.73 -8.99
N LYS A 49 -7.79 1.63 -9.63
CA LYS A 49 -6.39 1.38 -9.98
C LYS A 49 -5.47 1.41 -8.76
N PRO A 50 -5.49 2.42 -7.87
CA PRO A 50 -4.69 2.39 -6.63
C PRO A 50 -5.04 1.21 -5.73
N LYS A 51 -6.33 0.88 -5.58
CA LYS A 51 -6.78 -0.30 -4.83
C LYS A 51 -6.16 -1.59 -5.36
N GLN A 52 -6.26 -1.84 -6.68
CA GLN A 52 -5.69 -3.03 -7.30
C GLN A 52 -4.17 -3.11 -7.15
N GLN A 53 -3.47 -1.98 -7.25
CA GLN A 53 -2.02 -1.95 -7.06
C GLN A 53 -1.62 -2.19 -5.61
N PHE A 54 -2.41 -1.70 -4.65
CA PHE A 54 -2.22 -1.97 -3.23
C PHE A 54 -2.45 -3.45 -2.89
N GLU A 55 -3.56 -4.02 -3.36
CA GLU A 55 -3.85 -5.45 -3.21
C GLU A 55 -2.78 -6.35 -3.83
N LEU A 56 -2.27 -5.98 -5.02
CA LEU A 56 -1.18 -6.70 -5.68
C LEU A 56 0.12 -6.64 -4.85
N ALA A 57 0.43 -5.50 -4.24
CA ALA A 57 1.60 -5.37 -3.37
C ALA A 57 1.50 -6.27 -2.13
N ILE A 58 0.31 -6.36 -1.53
CA ILE A 58 0.04 -7.25 -0.39
C ILE A 58 0.26 -8.71 -0.80
N GLN A 59 -0.32 -9.13 -1.93
CA GLN A 59 -0.14 -10.49 -2.45
C GLN A 59 1.33 -10.85 -2.69
N GLN A 60 2.11 -9.92 -3.23
CA GLN A 60 3.55 -10.11 -3.48
C GLN A 60 4.40 -10.15 -2.21
N LEU A 61 3.93 -9.59 -1.09
CA LEU A 61 4.61 -9.63 0.20
C LEU A 61 4.19 -10.84 1.04
N SER A 62 3.04 -11.43 0.75
CA SER A 62 2.52 -12.63 1.42
C SER A 62 2.99 -13.95 0.80
N ALA A 63 3.67 -13.91 -0.34
CA ALA A 63 4.19 -15.07 -1.07
C ALA A 63 5.59 -15.47 -0.60
#